data_AF-A0A9C9L1Y5-F1
#
_entry.id   AF-A0A9C9L1Y5-F1
#
_cell.length_a   1.000
_cell.length_b   1.000
_cell.length_c   1.000
_cell.angle_alpha   90.00
_cell.angle_beta   90.00
_cell.angle_gamma   90.00
#
_symmetry.space_group_name_H-M   'P 1'
#
loop_
_entity.id
_entity.type
_entity.pdbx_description
1 polymer ?
#
loop_
_entity_poly.entity_id
_entity_poly.type
_entity_poly.pdbx_seq_one_letter_code
_entity_poly.pdbx_strand_id
1 'polypeptide(L)' 'MTDNEQETSRRKGTGLFNIIKSTAAAACGIQTKANRERDFENGKPSTFIIAGLVFVTIFILSMYGIVQLVMSLAAP' A
#
# COMPACT_ATOMS: atom_id res chain seq x y z
N MET A 1 -7.69 -46.74 15.81
CA MET A 1 -7.91 -45.53 15.00
C MET A 1 -6.99 -44.47 15.58
N THR A 2 -5.86 -44.22 14.94
CA THR A 2 -4.85 -43.24 15.38
C THR A 2 -4.53 -42.38 14.17
N ASP A 3 -4.77 -41.08 14.34
CA ASP A 3 -4.74 -40.06 13.32
C ASP A 3 -3.33 -39.87 12.77
N ASN A 4 -3.20 -40.19 11.49
CA ASN A 4 -2.05 -39.86 10.67
C ASN A 4 -2.31 -38.49 10.06
N GLU A 5 -1.91 -37.43 10.75
CA GLU A 5 -1.87 -36.08 10.18
C GLU A 5 -0.60 -35.37 10.64
N GLN A 6 0.40 -35.31 9.76
CA GLN A 6 0.81 -34.04 9.15
C GLN A 6 1.95 -34.28 8.17
N GLU A 7 1.52 -34.55 6.94
CA GLU A 7 2.29 -34.46 5.72
C GLU A 7 2.92 -33.07 5.53
N THR A 8 4.21 -33.09 5.18
CA THR A 8 4.72 -32.35 4.02
C THR A 8 4.72 -30.82 4.11
N SER A 9 5.71 -30.29 4.83
CA SER A 9 6.29 -28.96 4.60
C SER A 9 6.99 -28.89 3.22
N ARG A 10 6.24 -28.99 2.12
CA ARG A 10 6.71 -28.61 0.78
C ARG A 10 6.54 -27.11 0.62
N ARG A 11 7.66 -26.39 0.57
CA ARG A 11 7.79 -24.99 0.14
C ARG A 11 7.01 -24.79 -1.17
N LYS A 12 5.76 -24.36 -1.09
CA LYS A 12 4.99 -23.91 -2.26
C LYS A 12 5.61 -22.57 -2.67
N GLY A 13 6.32 -22.54 -3.79
CA GLY A 13 6.81 -21.28 -4.36
C GLY A 13 5.68 -20.27 -4.42
N THR A 14 5.97 -19.02 -4.07
CA THR A 14 5.02 -17.90 -4.08
C THR A 14 4.46 -17.80 -5.50
N GLY A 15 3.29 -18.40 -5.76
CA GLY A 15 2.70 -18.40 -7.09
C GLY A 15 2.50 -16.96 -7.58
N LEU A 16 2.44 -16.76 -8.91
CA LEU A 16 2.23 -15.43 -9.51
C LEU A 16 1.05 -14.68 -8.88
N PHE A 17 0.02 -15.41 -8.46
CA PHE A 17 -1.10 -14.87 -7.71
C PHE A 17 -0.73 -14.29 -6.33
N ASN A 18 0.16 -14.93 -5.56
CA ASN A 18 0.68 -14.39 -4.30
C ASN A 18 1.62 -13.20 -4.54
N ILE A 19 2.32 -13.18 -5.66
CA ILE A 19 3.18 -12.05 -6.06
C ILE A 19 2.30 -10.83 -6.36
N ILE A 20 1.25 -10.98 -7.17
CA ILE A 20 0.28 -9.91 -7.45
C ILE A 20 -0.41 -9.44 -6.15
N LYS A 21 -0.79 -10.38 -5.29
CA LYS A 21 -1.39 -10.07 -3.98
C LYS A 21 -0.44 -9.29 -3.06
N SER A 22 0.86 -9.63 -3.10
CA SER A 22 1.91 -8.91 -2.38
C SER A 22 2.13 -7.50 -2.96
N THR A 23 2.16 -7.36 -4.28
CA THR A 23 2.30 -6.07 -4.97
C THR A 23 1.09 -5.15 -4.72
N ALA A 24 -0.11 -5.70 -4.67
CA ALA A 24 -1.34 -4.96 -4.33
C ALA A 24 -1.37 -4.54 -2.85
N ALA A 25 -0.94 -5.39 -1.93
CA ALA A 25 -0.78 -5.05 -0.51
C ALA A 25 0.27 -3.95 -0.29
N ALA A 26 1.34 -3.96 -1.09
CA ALA A 26 2.39 -2.94 -1.09
C ALA A 26 1.92 -1.59 -1.67
N ALA A 27 1.00 -1.58 -2.65
CA ALA A 27 0.42 -0.36 -3.18
C ALA A 27 -0.63 0.28 -2.25
N CYS A 28 -1.27 -0.53 -1.41
CA CYS A 28 -2.41 -0.12 -0.57
C CYS A 28 -2.06 0.61 0.74
N GLY A 29 -0.81 1.03 0.98
CA GLY A 29 -0.50 1.82 2.17
C GLY A 29 -0.84 1.10 3.49
N ILE A 30 -0.64 -0.22 3.54
CA ILE A 30 -0.93 -1.05 4.70
C ILE A 30 0.10 -0.71 5.77
N GLN A 31 -0.19 0.36 6.53
CA GLN A 31 0.54 0.69 7.73
C GLN A 31 0.34 -0.48 8.69
N THR A 32 1.40 -1.27 8.85
CA THR A 32 1.38 -2.47 9.69
C THR A 32 0.99 -2.07 11.11
N LYS A 33 0.36 -2.99 11.85
CA LYS A 33 -0.08 -2.71 13.24
C LYS A 33 1.08 -2.19 14.10
N ALA A 34 2.28 -2.72 13.92
CA ALA A 34 3.49 -2.24 14.59
C ALA A 34 3.85 -0.79 14.22
N ASN A 35 3.73 -0.41 12.95
CA ASN A 35 3.99 0.97 12.52
C ASN A 35 2.93 1.91 13.09
N ARG A 36 1.66 1.48 13.13
CA ARG A 36 0.58 2.22 13.79
C ARG A 36 0.85 2.37 15.29
N GLU A 37 1.13 1.30 15.99
CA GLU A 37 1.33 1.32 17.45
C GLU A 37 2.48 2.26 17.85
N ARG A 38 3.62 2.19 17.17
CA ARG A 38 4.74 3.14 17.36
C ARG A 38 4.36 4.59 17.09
N ASP A 39 3.61 4.79 16.01
CA ASP A 39 3.19 6.11 15.53
C ASP A 39 2.12 6.74 16.44
N PHE A 40 1.29 5.93 17.10
CA PHE A 40 0.26 6.37 18.04
C PHE A 40 0.74 6.42 19.50
N GLU A 41 1.76 5.64 19.89
CA GLU A 41 2.40 5.70 21.22
C GLU A 41 3.27 6.96 21.38
N ASN A 42 3.98 7.36 20.32
CA ASN A 42 4.94 8.46 20.38
C ASN A 42 4.50 9.71 19.59
N GLY A 43 3.49 9.58 18.73
CA GLY A 43 3.03 10.63 17.83
C GLY A 43 1.60 11.09 18.11
N LYS A 44 1.36 12.39 17.95
CA LYS A 44 0.00 12.95 18.03
C LYS A 44 -0.79 12.60 16.76
N PRO A 45 -2.04 12.13 16.85
CA PRO A 45 -2.90 11.83 15.70
C PRO A 45 -3.02 13.00 14.70
N SER A 46 -2.94 14.24 15.18
CA SER A 46 -2.97 15.46 14.36
C SER A 46 -1.85 15.52 13.32
N THR A 47 -0.65 15.01 13.65
CA THR A 47 0.50 15.03 12.74
C THR A 47 0.27 14.12 11.53
N PHE A 48 -0.37 12.97 11.74
CA PHE A 48 -0.70 12.03 10.66
C PHE A 48 -1.81 12.56 9.76
N ILE A 49 -2.80 13.27 10.32
CA ILE A 49 -3.88 13.90 9.55
C ILE A 49 -3.31 15.00 8.64
N ILE A 50 -2.43 15.85 9.17
CA ILE A 50 -1.78 16.91 8.39
C ILE A 50 -0.91 16.31 7.29
N ALA A 51 -0.10 15.28 7.61
CA ALA A 51 0.72 14.59 6.63
C ALA A 51 -0.12 13.96 5.50
N GLY A 52 -1.24 13.31 5.85
CA GLY A 52 -2.18 12.75 4.87
C GLY A 52 -2.82 13.83 4.00
N LEU A 53 -3.21 14.96 4.57
CA LEU A 53 -3.81 16.07 3.84
C LEU A 53 -2.83 16.70 2.84
N VAL A 54 -1.59 16.93 3.28
CA VAL A 54 -0.51 17.43 2.41
C VAL A 54 -0.26 16.44 1.27
N PHE A 55 -0.14 15.14 1.58
CA PHE A 55 0.05 14.10 0.58
C PHE A 55 -1.07 14.06 -0.47
N VAL A 56 -2.33 14.09 -0.03
CA VAL A 56 -3.49 14.09 -0.94
C VAL A 56 -3.51 15.35 -1.81
N THR A 57 -3.18 16.51 -1.23
CA THR A 57 -3.14 17.77 -1.97
C THR A 57 -2.09 17.71 -3.08
N ILE A 58 -0.87 17.25 -2.77
CA ILE A 58 0.19 17.07 -3.75
C ILE A 58 -0.21 16.06 -4.83
N PHE A 59 -0.85 14.96 -4.46
CA PHE A 59 -1.31 13.94 -5.39
C PHE A 59 -2.32 14.51 -6.41
N ILE A 60 -3.29 15.29 -5.94
CA ILE A 60 -4.30 15.93 -6.79
C ILE A 60 -3.64 16.92 -7.75
N LEU A 61 -2.75 17.78 -7.25
CA LEU A 61 -2.04 18.76 -8.07
C LEU A 61 -1.16 18.10 -9.13
N SER A 62 -0.49 17.00 -8.76
CA SER A 62 0.29 16.18 -9.68
C SER A 62 -0.59 15.62 -10.80
N MET A 63 -1.71 14.99 -10.45
CA MET A 63 -2.64 14.43 -11.43
C MET A 63 -3.22 15.52 -12.35
N TYR A 64 -3.58 16.67 -11.78
CA TYR A 64 -4.02 17.83 -12.55
C TYR A 64 -2.95 18.31 -13.53
N GLY A 65 -1.70 18.45 -13.07
CA GLY A 65 -0.56 18.83 -13.92
C GLY A 65 -0.33 17.85 -15.06
N ILE A 66 -0.44 16.54 -14.79
CA ILE A 66 -0.34 15.49 -15.82
C ILE A 66 -1.47 15.66 -16.84
N VAL A 67 -2.71 15.87 -16.42
CA VAL A 67 -3.84 16.07 -17.33
C VAL A 67 -3.61 17.30 -18.21
N GLN A 68 -3.14 18.41 -17.62
CA GLN A 68 -2.85 19.62 -18.37
C GLN A 68 -1.70 19.41 -19.36
N LEU A 69 -0.65 18.70 -18.96
CA LEU A 69 0.45 18.35 -19.84
C LEU A 69 -0.05 17.50 -21.02
N VAL A 70 -0.87 16.47 -20.75
CA VAL A 70 -1.45 15.62 -21.80
C VAL A 70 -2.34 16.44 -22.73
N MET A 71 -3.19 17.32 -22.21
CA MET A 71 -4.04 18.20 -23.01
C MET A 71 -3.22 19.17 -23.86
N SER A 72 -2.11 19.70 -23.34
CA SER A 72 -1.20 20.57 -24.09
C SER A 72 -0.44 19.82 -25.19
N LEU A 73 -0.16 18.53 -25.01
CA LEU A 73 0.53 17.70 -25.99
C LEU A 73 -0.43 17.10 -27.03
N ALA A 74 -1.70 16.95 -26.68
CA ALA A 74 -2.74 16.38 -27.52
C ALA A 74 -3.61 17.44 -28.23
N ALA A 75 -3.57 18.70 -27.79
CA ALA A 75 -4.14 19.81 -28.54
C ALA A 75 -3.34 19.99 -29.84
N PRO A 76 -3.99 20.01 -31.02
CA PRO A 76 -3.32 20.16 -32.31
C PRO A 76 -2.66 21.52 -32.50
#